data_AF-A0A4Q3VYH3-F1
#
_entry.id   AF-A0A4Q3VYH3-F1
#
_cell.length_a   1.000
_cell.length_b   1.000
_cell.length_c   1.000
_cell.angle_alpha   90.00
_cell.angle_beta   90.00
_cell.angle_gamma   90.00
#
_symmetry.space_group_name_H-M   'P 1'
#
loop_
_entity.id
_entity.type
_entity.pdbx_description
1 polymer ?
#
loop_
_entity_poly.entity_id
_entity_poly.type
_entity_poly.pdbx_seq_one_letter_code
_entity_poly.pdbx_strand_id
1 'polypeptide(L)'
;MTNSELAQKLRDLRDFLIIAGYEESHATRYTHLSRYIEKMPEDVETMRREARLKEIPGVGGLVATYVKEILEDGVSSKQKDWEPFAPITVLELVRIPGLGAKTAKRLFHEFKIASAEDLRRALESGELEGKPGLGPKTLGSWRTELDGGAA
;
A
#
# COMPACT_ATOMS: atom_id res chain seq x y z
N MET A 1 7.55 12.76 -11.55
CA MET A 1 6.60 12.32 -10.51
C MET A 1 6.14 13.55 -9.75
N THR A 2 4.84 13.70 -9.52
CA THR A 2 4.25 14.81 -8.75
C THR A 2 4.21 14.50 -7.25
N ASN A 3 3.93 15.51 -6.42
CA ASN A 3 3.72 15.33 -4.98
C ASN A 3 2.63 14.30 -4.68
N SER A 4 1.51 14.35 -5.40
CA SER A 4 0.39 13.42 -5.23
C SER A 4 0.76 11.99 -5.63
N GLU A 5 1.54 11.81 -6.70
CA GLU A 5 2.03 10.50 -7.12
C GLU A 5 3.00 9.91 -6.09
N LEU A 6 3.95 10.71 -5.57
CA LEU A 6 4.86 10.26 -4.51
C LEU A 6 4.09 9.93 -3.22
N ALA A 7 3.12 10.77 -2.85
CA ALA A 7 2.26 10.51 -1.71
C ALA A 7 1.53 9.17 -1.86
N GLN A 8 1.02 8.86 -3.05
CA GLN A 8 0.41 7.57 -3.33
C GLN A 8 1.42 6.42 -3.21
N LYS A 9 2.62 6.55 -3.78
CA LYS A 9 3.67 5.52 -3.65
C LYS A 9 4.08 5.27 -2.20
N LEU A 10 4.08 6.29 -1.35
CA LEU A 10 4.35 6.14 0.08
C LEU A 10 3.19 5.44 0.82
N ARG A 11 1.94 5.67 0.40
CA ARG A 11 0.78 4.91 0.89
C ARG A 11 0.86 3.44 0.47
N ASP A 12 1.18 3.18 -0.79
CA ASP A 12 1.40 1.84 -1.31
C ASP A 12 2.53 1.12 -0.54
N LEU A 13 3.67 1.80 -0.31
CA LEU A 13 4.76 1.25 0.49
C LEU A 13 4.31 0.90 1.91
N ARG A 14 3.55 1.78 2.56
CA ARG A 14 2.99 1.54 3.89
C ARG A 14 2.11 0.28 3.92
N ASP A 15 1.20 0.16 2.96
CA ASP A 15 0.26 -0.94 2.89
C ASP A 15 0.96 -2.26 2.59
N PHE A 16 1.87 -2.25 1.61
CA PHE A 16 2.72 -3.39 1.28
C PHE A 16 3.50 -3.89 2.49
N LEU A 17 4.18 -3.00 3.21
CA LEU A 17 4.97 -3.36 4.39
C LEU A 17 4.10 -4.03 5.47
N ILE A 18 2.92 -3.48 5.75
CA ILE A 18 2.00 -4.07 6.73
C ILE A 18 1.60 -5.49 6.33
N ILE A 19 1.25 -5.69 5.05
CA ILE A 19 0.85 -6.99 4.51
C ILE A 19 2.01 -7.98 4.54
N ALA A 20 3.21 -7.52 4.18
CA ALA A 20 4.45 -8.29 4.23
C ALA A 20 4.92 -8.62 5.66
N GLY A 21 4.21 -8.15 6.69
CA GLY A 21 4.48 -8.50 8.09
C GLY A 21 5.29 -7.48 8.87
N TYR A 22 5.61 -6.32 8.27
CA TYR A 22 6.27 -5.23 8.98
C TYR A 22 5.38 -4.69 10.10
N GLU A 23 6.04 -4.15 11.13
CA GLU A 23 5.36 -3.59 12.29
C GLU A 23 4.55 -2.35 11.87
N GLU A 24 3.26 -2.34 12.24
CA GLU A 24 2.31 -1.36 11.74
C GLU A 24 2.61 0.05 12.24
N SER A 25 2.97 0.21 13.51
CA SER A 25 3.28 1.52 14.11
C SER A 25 4.47 2.17 13.40
N HIS A 26 5.46 1.39 12.97
CA HIS A 26 6.59 1.85 12.19
C HIS A 26 6.21 2.17 10.74
N ALA A 27 5.23 1.47 10.17
CA ALA A 27 4.73 1.75 8.83
C ALA A 27 3.96 3.08 8.75
N THR A 28 3.31 3.53 9.85
CA THR A 28 2.53 4.78 9.89
C THR A 28 3.33 6.03 9.50
N ARG A 29 4.65 6.02 9.67
CA ARG A 29 5.52 7.13 9.28
C ARG A 29 5.38 7.50 7.80
N TYR A 30 5.16 6.51 6.93
CA TYR A 30 4.96 6.73 5.50
C TYR A 30 3.60 7.37 5.20
N THR A 31 2.56 7.09 6.00
CA THR A 31 1.27 7.78 5.93
C THR A 31 1.38 9.24 6.36
N HIS A 32 2.16 9.54 7.41
CA HIS A 32 2.41 10.93 7.81
C HIS A 32 3.17 11.68 6.72
N LEU A 33 4.21 11.06 6.16
CA LEU A 33 4.99 11.64 5.08
C LEU A 33 4.16 11.88 3.82
N SER A 34 3.32 10.91 3.42
CA SER A 34 2.46 11.06 2.24
C SER A 34 1.51 12.26 2.39
N ARG A 35 0.88 12.41 3.57
CA ARG A 35 -0.05 13.51 3.85
C ARG A 35 0.64 14.87 3.86
N TYR A 36 1.89 14.92 4.31
CA TYR A 36 2.68 16.14 4.31
C TYR A 36 3.06 16.53 2.88
N ILE A 37 3.66 15.61 2.12
CA ILE A 37 4.11 15.84 0.74
C ILE A 37 2.95 16.24 -0.16
N GLU A 38 1.80 15.57 -0.05
CA GLU A 38 0.60 15.86 -0.85
C GLU A 38 0.09 17.30 -0.69
N LYS A 39 0.38 17.95 0.45
CA LYS A 39 -0.02 19.33 0.75
C LYS A 39 1.10 20.34 0.56
N MET A 40 2.29 19.89 0.20
CA MET A 40 3.46 20.75 0.05
C MET A 40 3.29 21.63 -1.19
N PRO A 41 3.51 22.96 -1.08
CA PRO A 41 3.42 23.86 -2.23
C PRO A 41 4.65 23.73 -3.16
N GLU A 42 5.79 23.34 -2.60
CA GLU A 42 7.01 23.09 -3.35
C GLU A 42 6.94 21.72 -4.04
N ASP A 43 7.44 21.65 -5.28
CA ASP A 43 7.50 20.43 -6.06
C ASP A 43 8.64 19.52 -5.55
N VAL A 44 8.31 18.26 -5.27
CA VAL A 44 9.27 17.31 -4.69
C VAL A 44 10.40 16.95 -5.66
N GLU A 45 10.16 17.04 -6.97
CA GLU A 45 11.20 16.79 -7.98
C GLU A 45 12.23 17.93 -7.99
N THR A 46 11.80 19.17 -7.76
CA THR A 46 12.68 20.32 -7.53
C THR A 46 13.55 20.09 -6.28
N MET A 47 12.93 19.72 -5.15
CA MET A 47 13.68 19.42 -3.92
C MET A 47 14.66 18.26 -4.10
N ARG A 48 14.33 17.24 -4.91
CA ARG A 48 15.25 16.14 -5.25
C ARG A 48 16.48 16.64 -6.02
N ARG A 49 16.28 17.44 -7.07
CA ARG A 49 17.36 17.99 -7.91
C ARG A 49 18.32 18.87 -7.12
N GLU A 50 17.79 19.60 -6.15
CA GLU A 50 18.59 20.48 -5.28
C GLU A 50 19.19 19.74 -4.06
N ALA A 51 19.01 18.42 -3.95
CA ALA A 51 19.45 17.60 -2.81
C ALA A 51 18.86 18.06 -1.45
N ARG A 52 17.66 18.64 -1.48
CA ARG A 52 16.93 19.23 -0.33
C ARG A 52 15.86 18.32 0.27
N LEU A 53 15.75 17.06 -0.14
CA LEU A 53 14.73 16.13 0.39
C LEU A 53 14.74 15.96 1.92
N LYS A 54 15.88 16.19 2.58
CA LYS A 54 16.00 16.16 4.05
C LYS A 54 15.34 17.35 4.76
N GLU A 55 14.99 18.40 4.02
CA GLU A 55 14.25 19.55 4.55
C GLU A 55 12.78 19.23 4.79
N ILE A 56 12.26 18.17 4.15
CA ILE A 56 10.88 17.71 4.33
C ILE A 56 10.70 17.21 5.78
N PRO A 57 9.79 17.79 6.58
CA PRO A 57 9.49 17.32 7.93
C PRO A 57 9.19 15.82 8.00
N GLY A 58 9.87 15.14 8.93
CA GLY A 58 9.76 13.69 9.10
C GLY A 58 10.66 12.88 8.16
N VAL A 59 11.42 13.52 7.26
CA VAL A 59 12.39 12.87 6.38
C VAL A 59 13.80 12.93 6.98
N GLY A 60 14.18 11.85 7.66
CA GLY A 60 15.59 11.59 8.03
C GLY A 60 16.42 11.08 6.86
N GLY A 61 17.74 10.90 7.05
CA GLY A 61 18.65 10.51 5.97
C GLY A 61 18.29 9.20 5.24
N LEU A 62 17.87 8.17 5.98
CA LEU A 62 17.44 6.91 5.39
C LEU A 62 16.11 7.07 4.61
N VAL A 63 15.17 7.83 5.16
CA VAL A 63 13.88 8.13 4.48
C VAL A 63 14.11 8.93 3.21
N ALA A 64 15.05 9.89 3.22
CA ALA A 64 15.41 10.68 2.04
C ALA A 64 15.93 9.78 0.91
N THR A 65 16.68 8.72 1.26
CA THR A 65 17.16 7.72 0.31
C THR A 65 15.98 6.98 -0.32
N TYR A 66 15.03 6.49 0.48
CA TYR A 66 13.83 5.81 -0.04
C TYR A 66 12.95 6.73 -0.90
N VAL A 67 12.79 7.99 -0.51
CA VAL A 67 12.03 8.98 -1.30
C VAL A 67 12.72 9.22 -2.65
N LYS A 68 14.04 9.38 -2.65
CA LYS A 68 14.82 9.54 -3.87
C LYS A 68 14.66 8.33 -4.80
N GLU A 69 14.81 7.12 -4.28
CA GLU A 69 14.63 5.88 -5.05
C GLU A 69 13.21 5.76 -5.63
N ILE A 70 12.17 6.14 -4.87
CA ILE A 70 10.80 6.15 -5.41
C ILE A 70 10.65 7.17 -6.53
N LEU A 71 11.25 8.35 -6.40
CA LEU A 71 11.18 9.38 -7.45
C LEU A 71 11.93 8.98 -8.73
N GLU A 72 13.04 8.25 -8.60
CA GLU A 72 13.91 7.84 -9.71
C GLU A 72 13.45 6.52 -10.34
N ASP A 73 13.21 5.50 -9.52
CA ASP A 73 12.99 4.11 -9.95
C ASP A 73 11.54 3.65 -9.76
N GLY A 74 10.70 4.44 -9.09
CA GLY A 74 9.32 4.09 -8.75
C GLY A 74 9.17 3.11 -7.58
N VAL A 75 10.28 2.62 -7.03
CA VAL A 75 10.34 1.63 -5.93
C VAL A 75 11.53 1.91 -5.01
N SER A 76 11.33 1.78 -3.69
CA SER A 76 12.42 1.92 -2.72
C SER A 76 13.13 0.59 -2.44
N SER A 77 14.38 0.66 -2.01
CA SER A 77 15.12 -0.47 -1.43
C SER A 77 14.36 -1.09 -0.25
N LYS A 78 13.69 -0.27 0.57
CA LYS A 78 12.81 -0.78 1.64
C LYS A 78 11.70 -1.69 1.12
N GLN A 79 11.13 -1.43 -0.05
CA GLN A 79 10.13 -2.32 -0.63
C GLN A 79 10.79 -3.63 -1.08
N LYS A 80 11.90 -3.53 -1.82
CA LYS A 80 12.66 -4.67 -2.33
C LYS A 80 13.09 -5.63 -1.20
N ASP A 81 13.51 -5.08 -0.06
CA ASP A 81 13.89 -5.85 1.14
C ASP A 81 12.71 -6.67 1.70
N TRP A 82 11.46 -6.31 1.37
CA TRP A 82 10.24 -6.93 1.89
C TRP A 82 9.49 -7.79 0.87
N GLU A 83 9.88 -7.75 -0.41
CA GLU A 83 9.34 -8.61 -1.48
C GLU A 83 9.47 -10.13 -1.22
N PRO A 84 10.50 -10.64 -0.50
CA PRO A 84 10.54 -12.05 -0.13
C PRO A 84 9.42 -12.51 0.81
N PHE A 85 8.73 -11.58 1.50
CA PHE A 85 7.70 -11.91 2.49
C PHE A 85 6.26 -11.77 1.96
N ALA A 86 6.06 -11.00 0.90
CA ALA A 86 4.78 -10.91 0.20
C ALA A 86 5.00 -10.47 -1.26
N PRO A 87 4.25 -11.04 -2.22
CA PRO A 87 4.29 -10.57 -3.60
C PRO A 87 3.67 -9.18 -3.71
N ILE A 88 4.11 -8.37 -4.67
CA ILE A 88 3.60 -7.00 -4.85
C ILE A 88 2.11 -6.95 -5.21
N THR A 89 1.56 -8.04 -5.76
CA THR A 89 0.15 -8.21 -6.13
C THR A 89 -0.79 -8.04 -4.94
N VAL A 90 -0.31 -8.19 -3.70
CA VAL A 90 -1.14 -7.93 -2.50
C VAL A 90 -1.65 -6.49 -2.43
N LEU A 91 -0.98 -5.55 -3.11
CA LEU A 91 -1.44 -4.17 -3.23
C LEU A 91 -2.73 -4.03 -4.03
N GLU A 92 -3.08 -5.00 -4.87
CA GLU A 92 -4.37 -5.02 -5.56
C GLU A 92 -5.53 -5.13 -4.56
N LEU A 93 -5.33 -5.84 -3.45
CA LEU A 93 -6.34 -5.99 -2.42
C LEU A 93 -6.68 -4.64 -1.79
N VAL A 94 -5.69 -3.81 -1.48
CA VAL A 94 -5.94 -2.51 -0.82
C VAL A 94 -6.53 -1.43 -1.75
N ARG A 95 -6.56 -1.70 -3.06
CA ARG A 95 -7.27 -0.87 -4.02
C ARG A 95 -8.78 -1.12 -4.01
N ILE A 96 -9.22 -2.25 -3.45
CA ILE A 96 -10.64 -2.58 -3.33
C ILE A 96 -11.25 -1.75 -2.20
N PRO A 97 -12.28 -0.93 -2.47
CA PRO A 97 -12.93 -0.13 -1.44
C PRO A 97 -13.36 -0.96 -0.22
N GLY A 98 -13.06 -0.44 0.97
CA GLY A 98 -13.34 -1.11 2.24
C GLY A 98 -12.32 -2.19 2.65
N LEU A 99 -11.33 -2.48 1.81
CA LEU A 99 -10.28 -3.46 2.10
C LEU A 99 -8.97 -2.73 2.47
N GLY A 100 -8.77 -2.49 3.77
CA GLY A 100 -7.54 -1.86 4.26
C GLY A 100 -6.38 -2.86 4.43
N ALA A 101 -5.15 -2.35 4.60
CA ALA A 101 -3.94 -3.17 4.76
C ALA A 101 -4.02 -4.25 5.84
N LYS A 102 -4.75 -4.02 6.94
CA LYS A 102 -4.99 -5.03 7.98
C LYS A 102 -5.78 -6.22 7.47
N THR A 103 -6.86 -5.93 6.75
CA THR A 103 -7.71 -6.95 6.14
C THR A 103 -6.94 -7.67 5.04
N ALA A 104 -6.21 -6.94 4.18
CA ALA A 104 -5.35 -7.54 3.15
C ALA A 104 -4.27 -8.45 3.75
N LYS A 105 -3.62 -8.01 4.85
CA LYS A 105 -2.67 -8.83 5.61
C LYS A 105 -3.33 -10.13 6.07
N ARG A 106 -4.52 -10.04 6.64
CA ARG A 106 -5.27 -11.22 7.09
C ARG A 106 -5.60 -12.16 5.92
N LEU A 107 -6.12 -11.62 4.81
CA LEU A 107 -6.42 -12.36 3.59
C LEU A 107 -5.19 -13.11 3.07
N PHE A 108 -4.03 -12.44 3.02
CA PHE A 108 -2.79 -13.05 2.58
C PHE A 108 -2.27 -14.12 3.53
N HIS A 109 -2.18 -13.83 4.84
CA HIS A 109 -1.55 -14.74 5.79
C HIS A 109 -2.43 -15.94 6.15
N GLU A 110 -3.73 -15.73 6.37
CA GLU A 110 -4.68 -16.77 6.80
C GLU A 110 -5.26 -17.55 5.62
N PHE A 111 -5.57 -16.87 4.50
CA PHE A 111 -6.31 -17.47 3.38
C PHE A 111 -5.48 -17.60 2.09
N LYS A 112 -4.20 -17.19 2.12
CA LYS A 112 -3.30 -17.24 0.95
C LYS A 112 -3.80 -16.47 -0.27
N ILE A 113 -4.62 -15.46 -0.04
CA ILE A 113 -5.14 -14.56 -1.07
C ILE A 113 -4.11 -13.46 -1.29
N ALA A 114 -3.43 -13.48 -2.43
CA ALA A 114 -2.31 -12.60 -2.73
C ALA A 114 -2.59 -11.60 -3.86
N SER A 115 -3.79 -11.59 -4.43
CA SER A 115 -4.20 -10.74 -5.55
C SER A 115 -5.72 -10.52 -5.57
N ALA A 116 -6.20 -9.56 -6.37
CA ALA A 116 -7.64 -9.36 -6.57
C ALA A 116 -8.30 -10.60 -7.19
N GLU A 117 -7.57 -11.32 -8.04
CA GLU A 117 -8.05 -12.52 -8.71
C GLU A 117 -8.16 -13.72 -7.75
N ASP A 118 -7.23 -13.85 -6.80
CA ASP A 118 -7.37 -14.84 -5.72
C ASP A 118 -8.60 -14.54 -4.85
N LEU A 119 -8.85 -13.26 -4.55
CA LEU A 119 -10.02 -12.86 -3.77
C LEU A 119 -11.32 -13.19 -4.50
N ARG A 120 -11.38 -12.95 -5.81
CA ARG A 120 -12.52 -13.33 -6.65
C ARG A 120 -12.85 -14.82 -6.50
N ARG A 121 -11.85 -15.69 -6.67
CA ARG A 121 -12.03 -17.15 -6.54
C ARG A 121 -12.44 -17.58 -5.13
N ALA A 122 -11.89 -16.94 -4.10
CA ALA A 122 -12.26 -17.22 -2.70
C ALA A 122 -13.71 -16.78 -2.37
N LEU A 123 -14.18 -15.69 -2.99
CA LEU A 123 -15.57 -15.25 -2.88
C LEU A 123 -16.52 -16.18 -3.64
N GLU A 124 -16.14 -16.63 -4.84
CA GLU A 124 -16.94 -17.54 -5.68
C GLU A 124 -17.11 -18.93 -5.06
N SER A 125 -16.05 -19.45 -4.44
CA SER A 125 -16.08 -20.75 -3.77
C SER A 125 -16.76 -20.73 -2.39
N GLY A 126 -17.05 -19.56 -1.84
CA GLY A 126 -17.60 -19.41 -0.49
C GLY A 126 -16.57 -19.64 0.63
N GLU A 127 -15.27 -19.69 0.33
CA GLU A 127 -14.20 -19.97 1.31
C GLU A 127 -14.21 -18.98 2.49
N LEU A 128 -14.58 -17.73 2.22
CA LEU A 128 -14.58 -16.64 3.19
C LEU A 128 -15.88 -16.54 4.00
N GLU A 129 -16.89 -17.35 3.70
CA GLU A 129 -18.18 -17.31 4.39
C GLU A 129 -18.05 -17.81 5.83
N GLY A 130 -18.74 -17.12 6.76
CA GLY A 130 -18.72 -17.45 8.19
C GLY A 130 -17.40 -17.16 8.91
N LYS A 131 -16.37 -16.60 8.23
CA LYS A 131 -15.12 -16.23 8.88
C LYS A 131 -15.33 -15.02 9.81
N PRO A 132 -14.79 -15.04 11.04
CA PRO A 132 -14.94 -13.92 11.97
C PRO A 132 -14.51 -12.59 11.34
N GLY A 133 -15.32 -11.54 11.49
CA GLY A 133 -15.03 -10.22 10.90
C GLY A 133 -15.26 -10.09 9.38
N LEU A 134 -15.63 -11.17 8.67
CA LEU A 134 -16.00 -11.16 7.26
C LEU A 134 -17.51 -11.41 7.11
N GLY A 135 -18.31 -10.40 7.41
CA GLY A 135 -19.77 -10.50 7.34
C GLY A 135 -20.30 -10.50 5.89
N PRO A 136 -21.54 -10.96 5.66
CA PRO A 136 -22.15 -11.01 4.33
C PRO A 136 -22.14 -9.67 3.58
N LYS A 137 -22.33 -8.56 4.32
CA LYS A 137 -22.27 -7.20 3.76
C LYS A 137 -20.89 -6.87 3.20
N THR A 138 -19.83 -7.23 3.92
CA THR A 138 -18.44 -6.98 3.50
C THR A 138 -18.10 -7.80 2.27
N LEU A 139 -18.39 -9.10 2.30
CA LEU A 139 -18.13 -10.00 1.17
C LEU A 139 -18.94 -9.59 -0.08
N GLY A 140 -20.21 -9.20 0.12
CA GLY A 140 -21.05 -8.67 -0.96
C GLY A 140 -20.50 -7.39 -1.58
N SER A 141 -20.02 -6.45 -0.74
CA SER A 141 -19.37 -5.22 -1.23
C SER A 141 -18.15 -5.55 -2.09
N TRP A 142 -17.24 -6.43 -1.63
CA TRP A 142 -16.06 -6.78 -2.41
C TRP A 142 -16.40 -7.46 -3.73
N ARG A 143 -17.45 -8.30 -3.75
CA ARG A 143 -17.93 -8.91 -5.00
C ARG A 143 -18.37 -7.84 -5.99
N THR A 144 -19.18 -6.87 -5.55
CA THR A 144 -19.61 -5.74 -6.39
C THR A 144 -18.43 -4.91 -6.91
N GLU A 145 -17.45 -4.60 -6.06
CA GLU A 145 -16.28 -3.82 -6.47
C GLU A 145 -15.40 -4.58 -7.49
N LEU A 146 -15.23 -5.89 -7.30
CA LEU A 146 -14.47 -6.74 -8.23
C LEU A 146 -15.17 -6.92 -9.58
N ASP A 147 -16.50 -6.95 -9.61
CA ASP A 147 -17.28 -7.09 -10.85
C ASP A 147 -17.44 -5.75 -11.58
N GLY A 148 -17.55 -4.65 -10.84
CA GLY A 148 -17.66 -3.29 -11.39
C GLY A 148 -16.37 -2.73 -11.98
N GLY A 149 -15.21 -3.27 -11.59
CA GLY A 149 -13.90 -2.91 -12.15
C GLY A 149 -13.55 -3.60 -13.49
N ALA A 150 -14.42 -4.47 -14.01
CA ALA A 150 -14.24 -5.18 -15.28
C ALA A 150 -14.90 -4.47 -16.49
N ALA A 151 -15.26 -3.19 -16.36
CA ALA A 151 -15.87 -2.37 -17.41
C ALA A 151 -14.90 -1.31 -17.95
#